data_AF-A0A2V6TWP9-F1
#
_entry.id   AF-A0A2V6TWP9-F1
#
_cell.length_a   1.000
_cell.length_b   1.000
_cell.length_c   1.000
_cell.angle_alpha   90.00
_cell.angle_beta   90.00
_cell.angle_gamma   90.00
#
_symmetry.space_group_name_H-M   'P 1'
#
loop_
_entity.id
_entity.type
_entity.pdbx_description
1 polymer ?
#
loop_
_entity_poly.entity_id
_entity_poly.type
_entity_poly.pdbx_seq_one_letter_code
_entity_poly.pdbx_strand_id
1 'polypeptide(L)'
;MIMSVYSLAVRPSLMRGWRKPALAWLALAIYLLPATAFAQATKAGVVTTLEGNVTAARAVAAQPVVLKFKDDVFLQDRVVTGEQSFARLLLGGKAVVSIRERSAVTITEGPGRSTIDIESGKIALSVARERMQPGEVINIKTPNAVA
;
A
#
# COMPACT_ATOMS: atom_id res chain seq x y z
N MET A 1 -22.02 -66.59 -63.25
CA MET A 1 -22.99 -67.27 -62.36
C MET A 1 -22.63 -66.88 -60.93
N ILE A 2 -23.59 -66.25 -60.28
CA ILE A 2 -23.53 -65.56 -58.98
C ILE A 2 -23.35 -66.58 -57.84
N MET A 3 -22.65 -66.23 -56.74
CA MET A 3 -23.25 -66.05 -55.39
C MET A 3 -22.22 -65.96 -54.23
N SER A 4 -22.63 -65.22 -53.18
CA SER A 4 -22.17 -65.25 -51.77
C SER A 4 -21.08 -64.25 -51.37
N VAL A 5 -21.34 -63.03 -50.86
CA VAL A 5 -22.10 -62.54 -49.68
C VAL A 5 -21.30 -62.67 -48.35
N TYR A 6 -20.85 -61.49 -47.89
CA TYR A 6 -20.60 -61.02 -46.51
C TYR A 6 -19.44 -61.60 -45.69
N SER A 7 -18.46 -60.74 -45.36
CA SER A 7 -18.07 -60.45 -43.96
C SER A 7 -16.98 -59.37 -43.95
N LEU A 8 -17.35 -58.10 -43.74
CA LEU A 8 -16.39 -57.03 -43.49
C LEU A 8 -16.19 -56.94 -41.96
N ALA A 9 -15.18 -57.66 -41.45
CA ALA A 9 -14.79 -57.59 -40.06
C ALA A 9 -14.21 -56.20 -39.75
N VAL A 10 -15.00 -55.39 -39.03
CA VAL A 10 -14.62 -54.07 -38.54
C VAL A 10 -13.47 -54.23 -37.54
N ARG A 11 -12.31 -53.61 -37.84
CA ARG A 11 -11.15 -53.52 -36.94
C ARG A 11 -11.46 -52.59 -35.76
N PRO A 12 -11.24 -52.99 -34.49
CA PRO A 12 -11.29 -52.08 -33.37
C PRO A 12 -9.89 -51.53 -33.11
N SER A 13 -9.65 -50.27 -33.43
CA SER A 13 -8.47 -49.55 -32.92
C SER A 13 -8.73 -48.05 -32.94
N LEU A 14 -9.00 -47.45 -31.79
CA LEU A 14 -7.98 -46.81 -30.96
C LEU A 14 -8.69 -45.88 -29.96
N MET A 15 -8.40 -46.10 -28.69
CA MET A 15 -8.63 -45.16 -27.60
C MET A 15 -8.05 -43.78 -27.96
N ARG A 16 -8.60 -42.70 -27.36
CA ARG A 16 -7.86 -41.73 -26.50
C ARG A 16 -8.43 -40.30 -26.57
N GLY A 17 -9.37 -40.03 -25.66
CA GLY A 17 -9.30 -38.83 -24.80
C GLY A 17 -9.60 -37.45 -25.41
N TRP A 18 -10.71 -37.28 -26.10
CA TRP A 18 -11.22 -35.98 -26.59
C TRP A 18 -11.88 -35.09 -25.52
N ARG A 19 -11.29 -34.95 -24.34
CA ARG A 19 -11.82 -34.05 -23.27
C ARG A 19 -10.77 -33.18 -22.58
N LYS A 20 -9.58 -33.00 -23.19
CA LYS A 20 -8.45 -32.29 -22.55
C LYS A 20 -8.08 -30.90 -23.07
N PRO A 21 -8.54 -30.36 -24.23
CA PRO A 21 -8.05 -29.05 -24.66
C PRO A 21 -8.65 -27.90 -23.84
N ALA A 22 -9.92 -28.01 -23.42
CA ALA A 22 -10.60 -26.96 -22.66
C ALA A 22 -9.97 -26.75 -21.27
N LEU A 23 -9.56 -27.83 -20.58
CA LEU A 23 -8.86 -27.71 -19.30
C LEU A 23 -7.48 -27.07 -19.44
N ALA A 24 -6.76 -27.35 -20.54
CA ALA A 24 -5.45 -26.77 -20.79
C ALA A 24 -5.54 -25.26 -21.04
N TRP A 25 -6.54 -24.82 -21.80
CA TRP A 25 -6.81 -23.38 -22.02
C TRP A 25 -7.25 -22.67 -20.75
N LEU A 26 -8.05 -23.32 -19.92
CA LEU A 26 -8.51 -22.74 -18.65
C LEU A 26 -7.36 -22.63 -17.63
N ALA A 27 -6.46 -23.62 -17.59
CA ALA A 27 -5.25 -23.55 -16.78
C ALA A 27 -4.28 -22.45 -17.27
N LEU A 28 -4.14 -22.28 -18.58
CA LEU A 28 -3.34 -21.19 -19.15
C LEU A 28 -3.96 -19.82 -18.84
N ALA A 29 -5.28 -19.68 -18.97
CA ALA A 29 -5.99 -18.44 -18.64
C ALA A 29 -5.82 -18.06 -17.15
N ILE A 30 -5.82 -19.04 -16.24
CA ILE A 30 -5.56 -18.80 -14.82
C ILE A 30 -4.12 -18.35 -14.58
N TYR A 31 -3.14 -18.88 -15.32
CA TYR A 31 -1.73 -18.48 -15.19
C TYR A 31 -1.45 -17.06 -15.72
N LEU A 32 -2.25 -16.57 -16.67
CA LEU A 32 -2.16 -15.19 -17.17
C LEU A 32 -2.91 -14.17 -16.30
N LEU A 33 -3.60 -14.59 -15.24
CA LEU A 33 -4.21 -13.63 -14.31
C LEU A 33 -3.10 -12.84 -13.62
N PRO A 34 -3.11 -11.50 -13.68
CA PRO A 34 -2.14 -10.69 -12.96
C PRO A 34 -2.28 -10.98 -11.47
N ALA A 35 -1.21 -11.48 -10.87
CA ALA A 35 -1.16 -11.66 -9.42
C ALA A 35 -1.41 -10.28 -8.78
N THR A 36 -2.45 -10.16 -7.96
CA THR A 36 -2.67 -8.97 -7.14
C THR A 36 -1.56 -8.91 -6.10
N ALA A 37 -0.46 -8.24 -6.43
CA ALA A 37 0.57 -7.91 -5.46
C ALA A 37 -0.07 -6.99 -4.41
N PHE A 38 -0.18 -7.47 -3.18
CA PHE A 38 -0.43 -6.59 -2.05
C PHE A 38 0.74 -5.62 -1.98
N ALA A 39 0.51 -4.37 -2.38
CA ALA A 39 1.50 -3.32 -2.23
C ALA A 39 1.85 -3.24 -0.74
N GLN A 40 3.11 -3.54 -0.42
CA GLN A 40 3.62 -3.38 0.93
C GLN A 40 3.45 -1.91 1.32
N ALA A 41 2.97 -1.66 2.52
CA ALA A 41 2.72 -0.31 3.00
C ALA A 41 3.99 0.53 2.85
N THR A 42 3.95 1.55 1.98
CA THR A 42 5.12 2.38 1.69
C THR A 42 5.49 3.16 2.95
N LYS A 43 6.72 3.00 3.41
CA LYS A 43 7.25 3.75 4.55
C LYS A 43 7.32 5.24 4.18
N ALA A 44 6.58 6.06 4.92
CA ALA A 44 6.59 7.51 4.79
C ALA A 44 7.65 8.15 5.70
N GLY A 45 7.88 7.57 6.88
CA GLY A 45 8.84 8.11 7.83
C GLY A 45 9.09 7.22 9.04
N VAL A 46 9.80 7.78 10.02
CA VAL A 46 10.13 7.12 11.28
C VAL A 46 9.89 8.06 12.47
N VAL A 47 9.41 7.51 13.58
CA VAL A 47 9.25 8.24 14.84
C VAL A 47 10.63 8.46 15.47
N THR A 48 11.01 9.71 15.66
CA THR A 48 12.31 10.12 16.24
C THR A 48 12.19 10.68 17.65
N THR A 49 10.99 11.07 18.09
CA THR A 49 10.72 11.47 19.48
C THR A 49 9.24 11.22 19.74
N LEU A 50 8.91 10.72 20.92
CA LEU A 50 7.52 10.46 21.31
C LEU A 50 7.39 10.61 22.83
N GLU A 51 6.42 11.41 23.24
CA GLU A 51 6.03 11.64 24.62
C GLU A 51 4.51 11.55 24.73
N GLY A 52 4.00 10.94 25.80
CA GLY A 52 2.57 10.75 26.02
C GLY A 52 1.93 9.69 25.13
N ASN A 53 0.64 9.87 24.82
CA ASN A 53 -0.15 8.93 24.02
C ASN A 53 -0.20 9.40 22.56
N VAL A 54 0.48 8.66 21.68
CA VAL A 54 0.45 8.92 20.24
C VAL A 54 0.04 7.64 19.54
N THR A 55 -0.95 7.73 18.68
CA THR A 55 -1.50 6.59 17.94
C THR A 55 -1.46 6.86 16.45
N ALA A 56 -1.29 5.80 15.66
CA ALA A 56 -1.44 5.83 14.21
C ALA A 56 -2.58 4.91 13.80
N ALA A 57 -3.59 5.47 13.14
CA ALA A 57 -4.55 4.67 12.39
C ALA A 57 -3.94 4.35 11.02
N ARG A 58 -3.70 3.06 10.77
CA ARG A 58 -3.12 2.60 9.51
C ARG A 58 -4.22 2.48 8.46
N ALA A 59 -3.93 2.80 7.20
CA ALA A 59 -4.91 2.69 6.11
C ALA A 59 -5.53 1.28 5.97
N VAL A 60 -4.77 0.23 6.30
CA VAL A 60 -5.18 -1.17 6.17
C VAL A 60 -5.63 -1.79 7.50
N ALA A 61 -5.37 -1.14 8.64
CA ALA A 61 -5.70 -1.68 9.96
C ALA A 61 -6.97 -1.04 10.53
N ALA A 62 -7.90 -1.87 11.00
CA ALA A 62 -9.17 -1.40 11.54
C ALA A 62 -9.03 -0.66 12.89
N GLN A 63 -7.93 -0.87 13.62
CA GLN A 63 -7.73 -0.31 14.96
C GLN A 63 -6.48 0.58 15.00
N PRO A 64 -6.54 1.74 15.68
CA PRO A 64 -5.36 2.57 15.91
C PRO A 64 -4.28 1.82 16.69
N VAL A 65 -3.03 1.98 16.27
CA VAL A 65 -1.86 1.36 16.91
C VAL A 65 -1.12 2.43 17.71
N VAL A 66 -0.78 2.14 18.96
CA VAL A 66 0.08 3.02 19.76
C VAL A 66 1.48 3.04 19.17
N LEU A 67 1.96 4.23 18.79
CA LEU A 67 3.30 4.42 18.25
C LEU A 67 4.36 4.37 19.35
N LYS A 68 5.55 3.91 18.98
CA LYS A 68 6.74 3.90 19.81
C LYS A 68 7.89 4.61 19.11
N PHE A 69 8.94 4.92 19.86
CA PHE A 69 10.17 5.46 19.31
C PHE A 69 10.78 4.48 18.29
N LYS A 70 11.23 5.02 17.15
CA LYS A 70 11.73 4.30 15.96
C LYS A 70 10.69 3.46 15.20
N ASP A 71 9.42 3.56 15.55
CA ASP A 71 8.38 2.93 14.74
C ASP A 71 8.29 3.59 13.36
N ASP A 72 7.99 2.76 12.37
CA ASP A 72 7.72 3.22 11.02
C ASP A 72 6.32 3.81 10.93
N VAL A 73 6.24 4.94 10.23
CA VAL A 73 4.99 5.57 9.81
C VAL A 73 4.82 5.30 8.32
N PHE A 74 3.66 4.80 7.95
CA PHE A 74 3.35 4.41 6.58
C PHE A 74 2.53 5.48 5.86
N LEU A 75 2.46 5.32 4.55
CA LEU A 75 1.65 6.14 3.67
C LEU A 75 0.18 6.15 4.11
N GLN A 76 -0.42 7.34 4.15
CA GLN A 76 -1.81 7.60 4.57
C GLN A 76 -2.10 7.31 6.05
N ASP A 77 -1.06 7.13 6.87
CA ASP A 77 -1.27 7.00 8.30
C ASP A 77 -1.81 8.30 8.88
N ARG A 78 -2.87 8.18 9.68
CA ARG A 78 -3.41 9.26 10.49
C ARG A 78 -2.84 9.16 11.89
N VAL A 79 -1.93 10.06 12.21
CA VAL A 79 -1.28 10.18 13.51
C VAL A 79 -2.10 11.11 14.39
N VAL A 80 -2.47 10.63 15.57
CA VAL A 80 -3.23 11.37 16.58
C VAL A 80 -2.42 11.46 17.85
N THR A 81 -2.31 12.67 18.39
CA THR A 81 -1.67 12.95 19.67
C THR A 81 -2.74 13.25 20.72
N GLY A 82 -2.63 12.59 21.88
CA GLY A 82 -3.50 12.82 23.02
C GLY A 82 -3.21 14.15 23.73
N GLU A 83 -3.74 14.28 24.94
CA GLU A 83 -3.40 15.37 25.85
C GLU A 83 -1.97 15.22 26.37
N GLN A 84 -1.26 16.34 26.57
CA GLN A 84 0.13 16.35 27.05
C GLN A 84 1.07 15.44 26.23
N SER A 85 0.77 15.28 24.94
CA SER A 85 1.46 14.37 24.05
C SER A 85 2.26 15.14 23.00
N PHE A 86 3.39 14.58 22.58
CA PHE A 86 4.28 15.19 21.60
C PHE A 86 4.90 14.11 20.73
N ALA A 87 4.97 14.35 19.42
CA ALA A 87 5.64 13.44 18.50
C ALA A 87 6.56 14.20 17.56
N ARG A 88 7.69 13.59 17.20
CA ARG A 88 8.57 14.07 16.15
C ARG A 88 8.80 12.95 15.14
N LEU A 89 8.48 13.22 13.90
CA LEU A 89 8.56 12.28 12.78
C LEU A 89 9.61 12.76 11.79
N LEU A 90 10.49 11.87 11.34
CA LEU A 90 11.39 12.12 10.23
C LEU A 90 10.80 11.47 8.97
N LEU A 91 10.29 12.32 8.08
CA LEU A 91 9.67 11.93 6.80
C LEU A 91 10.72 11.93 5.68
N GLY A 92 10.75 10.85 4.91
CA GLY A 92 11.63 10.71 3.74
C GLY A 92 13.13 10.96 3.99
N GLY A 93 13.58 10.96 5.25
CA GLY A 93 14.96 11.31 5.64
C GLY A 93 15.35 12.78 5.48
N LYS A 94 14.40 13.68 5.18
CA LYS A 94 14.68 15.08 4.79
C LYS A 94 13.83 16.12 5.52
N ALA A 95 12.68 15.71 6.06
CA ALA A 95 11.76 16.61 6.73
C ALA A 95 11.42 16.11 8.14
N VAL A 96 11.49 17.00 9.12
CA VAL A 96 11.11 16.71 10.50
C VAL A 96 9.79 17.40 10.78
N VAL A 97 8.77 16.61 11.12
CA VAL A 97 7.45 17.10 11.54
C VAL A 97 7.31 16.90 13.03
N SER A 98 7.16 18.01 13.76
CA SER A 98 6.86 18.00 15.19
C SER A 98 5.37 18.23 15.38
N ILE A 99 4.68 17.30 16.04
CA ILE A 99 3.24 17.29 16.26
C ILE A 99 2.98 17.54 17.74
N ARG A 100 2.22 18.58 18.05
CA ARG A 100 1.85 18.95 19.43
C ARG A 100 0.61 18.19 19.86
N GLU A 101 0.34 18.20 21.17
CA GLU A 101 -0.86 17.61 21.77
C GLU A 101 -2.16 18.00 21.06
N ARG A 102 -3.17 17.14 21.18
CA ARG A 102 -4.51 17.34 20.61
C ARG A 102 -4.48 17.65 19.10
N SER A 103 -3.52 17.07 18.39
CA SER A 103 -3.40 17.20 16.94
C SER A 103 -3.71 15.89 16.23
N ALA A 104 -4.36 16.01 15.07
CA ALA A 104 -4.63 14.93 14.15
C ALA A 104 -4.07 15.28 12.77
N VAL A 105 -3.14 14.46 12.29
CA VAL A 105 -2.38 14.72 11.08
C VAL A 105 -2.31 13.46 10.22
N THR A 106 -2.62 13.59 8.93
CA THR A 106 -2.50 12.51 7.96
C THR A 106 -1.29 12.75 7.07
N ILE A 107 -0.43 11.74 6.93
CA ILE A 107 0.82 11.85 6.20
C ILE A 107 0.70 11.12 4.87
N THR A 108 0.86 11.85 3.77
CA THR A 108 0.86 11.28 2.42
C THR A 108 2.22 11.54 1.76
N GLU A 109 3.06 10.52 1.65
CA GLU A 109 4.37 10.58 1.00
C GLU A 109 4.30 9.89 -0.38
N GLY A 110 4.40 10.68 -1.45
CA GLY A 110 4.49 10.19 -2.83
C GLY A 110 5.85 10.50 -3.47
N PRO A 111 6.12 9.95 -4.67
CA PRO A 111 7.34 10.26 -5.41
C PRO A 111 7.46 11.77 -5.68
N GLY A 112 8.48 12.43 -5.13
CA GLY A 112 8.73 13.86 -5.31
C GLY A 112 7.71 14.80 -4.66
N ARG A 113 6.77 14.29 -3.86
CA ARG A 113 5.77 15.10 -3.18
C ARG A 113 5.40 14.53 -1.82
N SER A 114 5.63 15.32 -0.77
CA SER A 114 5.14 15.05 0.58
C SER A 114 3.93 15.95 0.85
N THR A 115 2.84 15.41 1.39
CA THR A 115 1.67 16.20 1.79
C THR A 115 1.31 15.85 3.23
N ILE A 116 1.28 16.87 4.08
CA ILE A 116 0.88 16.77 5.47
C ILE A 116 -0.50 17.41 5.60
N ASP A 117 -1.54 16.60 5.79
CA ASP A 117 -2.91 17.09 5.99
C ASP A 117 -3.18 17.19 7.49
N ILE A 118 -3.40 18.42 7.97
CA ILE A 118 -3.67 18.74 9.36
C ILE A 118 -5.17 18.90 9.50
N GLU A 119 -5.81 17.94 10.16
CA GLU A 119 -7.23 18.03 10.45
C GLU A 119 -7.48 18.97 11.64
N SER A 120 -6.62 18.89 12.65
CA SER A 120 -6.69 19.74 13.85
C SER A 120 -5.35 19.83 14.57
N GLY A 121 -5.22 20.85 15.41
CA GLY A 121 -4.09 21.04 16.32
C GLY A 121 -2.96 21.89 15.74
N LYS A 122 -1.72 21.57 16.13
CA LYS A 122 -0.53 22.36 15.78
C LYS A 122 0.63 21.44 15.40
N ILE A 123 1.28 21.79 14.29
CA ILE A 123 2.53 21.18 13.88
C ILE A 123 3.61 22.23 13.67
N ALA A 124 4.87 21.78 13.69
CA ALA A 124 6.00 22.50 13.15
C ALA A 124 6.71 21.62 12.13
N LEU A 125 7.03 22.17 10.97
CA LEU A 125 7.78 21.49 9.91
C LEU A 125 9.17 22.12 9.82
N SER A 126 10.20 21.27 9.80
CA SER A 126 11.58 21.67 9.52
C SER A 126 12.11 20.83 8.37
N VAL A 127 12.67 21.48 7.35
CA VAL A 127 13.09 20.80 6.11
C VAL A 127 14.58 21.03 5.89
N ALA A 128 15.30 19.93 5.69
CA ALA A 128 16.69 19.94 5.25
C ALA A 128 16.73 20.18 3.74
N ARG A 129 16.78 21.46 3.33
CA ARG A 129 16.70 21.87 1.91
C ARG A 129 17.82 21.27 1.07
N GLU A 130 18.98 21.03 1.66
CA GLU A 130 20.14 20.37 1.05
C GLU A 130 19.91 18.89 0.71
N ARG A 131 18.89 18.25 1.32
CA ARG A 131 18.49 16.87 1.04
C ARG A 131 17.29 16.75 0.10
N MET A 132 16.71 17.88 -0.33
CA MET A 132 15.61 17.89 -1.29
C MET A 132 16.11 17.75 -2.71
N GLN A 133 15.37 17.00 -3.52
CA GLN A 133 15.65 16.91 -4.96
C GLN A 133 15.06 18.12 -5.71
N PRO A 134 15.65 18.54 -6.84
CA PRO A 134 15.05 19.55 -7.69
C PRO A 134 13.62 19.17 -8.11
N GLY A 135 12.66 20.05 -7.89
CA GLY A 135 11.24 19.81 -8.18
C GLY A 135 10.47 19.07 -7.09
N GLU A 136 11.12 18.67 -6.00
CA GLU A 136 10.44 18.10 -4.84
C GLU A 136 9.67 19.16 -4.07
N VAL A 137 8.45 18.83 -3.64
CA VAL A 137 7.55 19.77 -2.94
C VAL A 137 7.00 19.12 -1.67
N ILE A 138 6.92 19.92 -0.60
CA ILE A 138 6.26 19.54 0.63
C ILE A 138 5.06 20.46 0.83
N ASN A 139 3.86 19.91 0.75
CA ASN A 139 2.61 20.64 0.93
C ASN A 139 2.12 20.48 2.36
N ILE A 140 1.63 21.57 2.94
CA ILE A 140 0.92 21.57 4.21
C ILE A 140 -0.53 21.92 3.90
N LYS A 141 -1.43 20.95 4.09
CA LYS A 141 -2.87 21.15 3.92
C LYS A 141 -3.52 21.29 5.29
N THR A 142 -4.42 22.25 5.39
CA THR A 142 -5.33 22.48 6.52
C THR A 142 -6.75 22.54 5.96
N PRO A 143 -7.81 22.54 6.78
CA PRO A 143 -9.17 22.62 6.28
C PRO A 143 -9.45 23.91 5.50
N ASN A 144 -8.67 24.97 5.78
CA ASN A 144 -8.91 26.31 5.26
C ASN A 144 -7.84 26.80 4.26
N ALA A 145 -6.72 26.09 4.11
CA ALA A 145 -5.58 26.55 3.30
C ALA A 145 -4.64 25.41 2.91
N VAL A 146 -3.90 25.62 1.83
CA VAL A 146 -2.75 24.81 1.43
C VAL A 146 -1.54 25.75 1.31
N ALA A 147 -0.41 25.37 1.89
CA ALA A 147 0.86 26.10 1.88
C ALA A 147 2.01 25.23 1.39
#